data_AF-A0A453I5F4-F1
#
_entry.id   AF-A0A453I5F4-F1
#
_cell.length_a   1.000
_cell.length_b   1.000
_cell.length_c   1.000
_cell.angle_alpha   90.00
_cell.angle_beta   90.00
_cell.angle_gamma   90.00
#
_symmetry.space_group_name_H-M   'P 1'
#
loop_
_entity.id
_entity.type
_entity.pdbx_description
1 polymer ?
#
loop_
_entity_poly.entity_id
_entity_poly.type
_entity_poly.pdbx_seq_one_letter_code
_entity_poly.pdbx_strand_id
1 'polypeptide(L)'
;SYQNLCEKYPLFRERSENVDLVVEISLQPWKVFKPDGVILFSDILTPLPGMNIPFDIVKGKGPVIYDPLRTAAAVNEVREFVPEEWVPYVGQALNLLRGEVKNEAAVLGFVGAPFTLASYCVEGGSSKNFSKIKRMAFAEPA
;
A
#
# COMPACT_ATOMS: atom_id res chain seq x y z
N SER A 1 -8.19 -19.45 5.90
CA SER A 1 -6.79 -18.97 5.99
C SER A 1 -6.56 -17.92 4.91
N TYR A 2 -5.53 -17.07 5.04
CA TYR A 2 -5.15 -16.14 3.96
C TYR A 2 -4.94 -16.84 2.61
N GLN A 3 -4.35 -18.05 2.60
CA GLN A 3 -4.14 -18.82 1.36
C GLN A 3 -5.45 -19.17 0.65
N ASN A 4 -6.48 -19.61 1.38
CA ASN A 4 -7.79 -19.90 0.77
C ASN A 4 -8.44 -18.62 0.20
N LEU A 5 -8.24 -17.47 0.84
CA LEU A 5 -8.68 -16.18 0.31
C LEU A 5 -7.89 -15.79 -0.95
N CYS A 6 -6.60 -16.11 -1.04
CA CYS A 6 -5.81 -15.93 -2.26
C CYS A 6 -6.28 -16.82 -3.42
N GLU A 7 -6.80 -18.02 -3.14
CA GLU A 7 -7.37 -18.90 -4.17
C GLU A 7 -8.71 -18.37 -4.67
N LYS A 8 -9.57 -17.90 -3.76
CA LYS A 8 -10.91 -17.37 -4.08
C LYS A 8 -10.87 -15.99 -4.72
N TYR A 9 -9.97 -15.13 -4.26
CA TYR A 9 -9.81 -13.75 -4.71
C TYR A 9 -8.36 -13.57 -5.16
N PRO A 10 -7.99 -13.94 -6.40
CA PRO A 10 -6.59 -14.06 -6.82
C PRO A 10 -5.85 -12.73 -6.91
N LEU A 11 -6.55 -11.64 -7.20
CA LEU A 11 -5.97 -10.31 -7.32
C LEU A 11 -5.66 -9.74 -5.94
N PHE A 12 -4.42 -9.27 -5.75
CA PHE A 12 -4.02 -8.68 -4.48
C PHE A 12 -4.88 -7.44 -4.15
N ARG A 13 -5.08 -6.56 -5.15
CA ARG A 13 -5.84 -5.32 -4.99
C ARG A 13 -7.26 -5.58 -4.50
N GLU A 14 -7.93 -6.61 -5.00
CA GLU A 14 -9.26 -7.01 -4.50
C GLU A 14 -9.23 -7.32 -3.00
N ARG A 15 -8.21 -8.04 -2.52
CA ARG A 15 -8.06 -8.38 -1.09
C ARG A 15 -7.66 -7.20 -0.21
N SER A 16 -6.96 -6.20 -0.76
CA SER A 16 -6.48 -5.01 -0.02
C SER A 16 -7.38 -3.78 -0.15
N GLU A 17 -8.38 -3.82 -1.03
CA GLU A 17 -9.29 -2.71 -1.32
C GLU A 17 -10.76 -3.04 -1.00
N ASN A 18 -11.13 -4.31 -0.88
CA ASN A 18 -12.44 -4.72 -0.38
C ASN A 18 -12.47 -4.68 1.16
N VAL A 19 -13.36 -3.88 1.73
CA VAL A 19 -13.46 -3.64 3.18
C VAL A 19 -13.63 -4.95 3.97
N ASP A 20 -14.52 -5.84 3.55
CA ASP A 20 -14.80 -7.09 4.28
C ASP A 20 -13.57 -8.00 4.28
N LEU A 21 -12.88 -8.11 3.15
CA LEU A 21 -11.65 -8.91 3.03
C LEU A 21 -10.51 -8.31 3.86
N VAL A 22 -10.33 -6.99 3.82
CA VAL A 22 -9.33 -6.28 4.61
C VAL A 22 -9.54 -6.53 6.10
N VAL A 23 -10.78 -6.37 6.58
CA VAL A 23 -11.13 -6.60 8.00
C VAL A 23 -10.95 -8.07 8.36
N GLU A 24 -11.43 -8.99 7.54
CA GLU A 24 -11.28 -10.43 7.77
C GLU A 24 -9.81 -10.81 7.91
N ILE A 25 -8.96 -10.40 6.95
CA ILE A 25 -7.54 -10.73 6.92
C ILE A 25 -6.81 -10.11 8.11
N SER A 26 -7.04 -8.83 8.39
CA SER A 26 -6.41 -8.12 9.52
C SER A 26 -6.73 -8.78 10.86
N LEU A 27 -7.93 -9.32 11.04
CA LEU A 27 -8.36 -9.98 12.28
C LEU A 27 -7.90 -11.44 12.40
N GLN A 28 -7.36 -12.08 11.35
CA GLN A 28 -6.97 -13.50 11.42
C GLN A 28 -6.01 -13.79 12.58
N PRO A 29 -4.90 -13.03 12.78
CA PRO A 29 -4.00 -13.28 13.91
C PRO A 29 -4.68 -12.98 15.26
N TRP A 30 -5.53 -11.95 15.30
CA TRP A 30 -6.18 -11.53 16.54
C TRP A 30 -7.21 -12.53 17.06
N LYS A 31 -7.97 -13.15 16.16
CA LYS A 31 -8.95 -14.18 16.52
C LYS A 31 -8.31 -15.42 17.17
N VAL A 32 -7.06 -15.72 16.83
CA VAL A 32 -6.37 -16.94 17.30
C VAL A 32 -5.48 -16.67 18.50
N PHE A 33 -4.69 -15.59 18.46
CA PHE A 33 -3.61 -15.36 19.43
C PHE A 33 -3.84 -14.17 20.36
N LYS A 34 -4.86 -13.34 20.09
CA LYS A 34 -5.19 -12.15 20.89
C LYS A 34 -3.97 -11.27 21.23
N PRO A 35 -3.17 -10.83 20.22
CA PRO A 35 -2.08 -9.90 20.46
C PRO A 35 -2.62 -8.52 20.84
N ASP A 36 -1.77 -7.72 21.49
CA ASP A 36 -2.10 -6.36 21.95
C ASP A 36 -2.23 -5.33 20.79
N GLY A 37 -1.97 -5.75 19.56
CA GLY A 37 -2.05 -4.89 18.37
C GLY A 37 -2.54 -5.63 17.14
N VAL A 38 -3.40 -4.96 16.36
CA VAL A 38 -3.92 -5.42 15.07
C VAL A 38 -3.57 -4.40 14.01
N ILE A 39 -2.77 -4.82 13.03
CA ILE A 39 -2.36 -3.97 11.91
C ILE A 39 -3.32 -4.11 10.74
N LEU A 40 -3.63 -2.98 10.10
CA LEU A 40 -4.39 -2.94 8.85
C LEU A 40 -3.68 -3.76 7.76
N PHE A 41 -4.41 -4.65 7.12
CA PHE A 41 -3.99 -5.30 5.88
C PHE A 41 -4.25 -4.38 4.67
N SER A 42 -3.20 -3.79 4.10
CA SER A 42 -3.27 -3.06 2.82
C SER A 42 -1.88 -3.07 2.15
N ASP A 43 -1.67 -2.31 1.08
CA ASP A 43 -0.36 -2.12 0.43
C ASP A 43 0.16 -0.69 0.63
N ILE A 44 1.49 -0.52 0.73
CA ILE A 44 2.09 0.81 0.91
C ILE A 44 1.94 1.69 -0.34
N LEU A 45 1.74 1.10 -1.52
CA LEU A 45 1.59 1.80 -2.80
C LEU A 45 0.14 2.20 -3.09
N THR A 46 -0.81 1.81 -2.25
CA THR A 46 -2.23 2.16 -2.34
C THR A 46 -2.50 3.66 -2.64
N PRO A 47 -1.74 4.63 -2.09
CA PRO A 47 -1.94 6.05 -2.41
C PRO A 47 -1.56 6.47 -3.84
N LEU A 48 -0.68 5.74 -4.51
CA LEU A 48 -0.04 6.20 -5.76
C LEU A 48 -1.02 6.58 -6.88
N PRO A 49 -2.11 5.83 -7.17
CA PRO A 49 -3.06 6.21 -8.21
C PRO A 49 -3.71 7.56 -7.92
N GLY A 50 -4.01 7.86 -6.65
CA GLY A 50 -4.55 9.16 -6.24
C GLY A 50 -3.54 10.30 -6.29
N MET A 51 -2.25 9.96 -6.27
CA MET A 51 -1.15 10.90 -6.50
C MET A 51 -0.79 11.07 -7.99
N ASN A 52 -1.64 10.59 -8.91
CA ASN A 52 -1.40 10.60 -10.36
C ASN A 52 -0.22 9.70 -10.80
N ILE A 53 0.03 8.60 -10.08
CA ILE A 53 1.07 7.62 -10.40
C ILE A 53 0.42 6.25 -10.59
N PRO A 54 0.10 5.86 -11.83
CA PRO A 54 -0.60 4.61 -12.08
C PRO A 54 0.35 3.41 -11.92
N PHE A 55 -0.13 2.39 -11.21
CA PHE A 55 0.61 1.16 -10.98
C PHE A 55 -0.31 -0.06 -10.91
N ASP A 56 0.28 -1.25 -11.04
CA ASP A 56 -0.42 -2.51 -10.80
C ASP A 56 0.52 -3.57 -10.21
N ILE A 57 -0.06 -4.60 -9.61
CA ILE A 57 0.67 -5.72 -8.99
C ILE A 57 0.55 -6.93 -9.90
N VAL A 58 1.62 -7.18 -10.67
CA VAL A 58 1.68 -8.29 -11.62
C VAL A 58 2.13 -9.58 -10.91
N LYS A 59 1.35 -10.65 -11.04
CA LYS A 59 1.67 -11.96 -10.43
C LYS A 59 3.07 -12.42 -10.81
N GLY A 60 3.89 -12.75 -9.81
CA GLY A 60 5.28 -13.21 -9.99
C GLY A 60 6.31 -12.09 -10.23
N LYS A 61 5.89 -10.85 -10.53
CA LYS A 61 6.77 -9.69 -10.73
C LYS A 61 6.68 -8.67 -9.60
N GLY A 62 5.52 -8.58 -8.94
CA GLY A 62 5.25 -7.59 -7.90
C GLY A 62 4.74 -6.27 -8.51
N PRO A 63 4.90 -5.14 -7.80
CA PRO A 63 4.41 -3.85 -8.26
C PRO A 63 5.18 -3.37 -9.48
N VAL A 64 4.44 -2.81 -10.45
CA VAL A 64 4.94 -2.22 -11.69
C VAL A 64 4.34 -0.83 -11.81
N ILE A 65 5.21 0.18 -11.81
CA ILE A 65 4.82 1.56 -12.14
C ILE A 65 4.89 1.70 -13.65
N TYR A 66 3.80 2.13 -14.30
CA TYR A 66 3.74 2.19 -15.76
C TYR A 66 4.65 3.27 -16.35
N ASP A 67 4.67 4.44 -15.71
CA ASP A 67 5.46 5.61 -16.11
C ASP A 67 6.40 6.04 -14.97
N PRO A 68 7.58 5.40 -14.83
CA PRO A 68 8.49 5.70 -13.74
C PRO A 68 9.00 7.13 -13.79
N LEU A 69 9.12 7.78 -12.63
CA LEU A 69 9.56 9.17 -12.53
C LEU A 69 11.06 9.29 -12.86
N ARG A 70 11.39 10.18 -13.82
CA ARG A 70 12.76 10.36 -14.35
C ARG A 70 13.20 11.82 -14.47
N THR A 71 12.29 12.76 -14.43
CA THR A 71 12.54 14.17 -14.70
C THR A 71 11.79 15.03 -13.69
N ALA A 72 12.28 16.25 -13.45
CA ALA A 72 11.57 17.23 -12.62
C ALA A 72 10.14 17.50 -13.14
N ALA A 73 9.95 17.52 -14.47
CA ALA A 73 8.63 17.66 -15.07
C ALA A 73 7.68 16.52 -14.65
N ALA A 74 8.14 15.27 -14.63
CA ALA A 74 7.32 14.14 -14.18
C ALA A 74 6.98 14.23 -12.68
N VAL A 75 7.90 14.76 -11.86
CA VAL A 75 7.64 15.00 -10.43
C VAL A 75 6.60 16.10 -10.23
N ASN A 76 6.60 17.15 -11.06
CA ASN A 76 5.62 18.23 -11.01
C ASN A 76 4.20 17.80 -11.38
N GLU A 77 4.03 16.67 -12.07
CA GLU A 77 2.72 16.10 -12.39
C GLU A 77 2.13 15.26 -11.24
N VAL A 78 2.91 14.99 -10.18
CA VAL A 78 2.45 14.26 -8.99
C VAL A 78 1.46 15.13 -8.23
N ARG A 79 0.31 14.56 -7.88
CA ARG A 79 -0.77 15.26 -7.18
C ARG A 79 -0.74 15.01 -5.68
N GLU A 80 -1.23 16.00 -4.93
CA GLU A 80 -1.52 15.82 -3.51
C GLU A 80 -2.57 14.72 -3.33
N PHE A 81 -2.35 13.85 -2.35
CA PHE A 81 -3.22 12.72 -2.08
C PHE A 81 -4.37 13.14 -1.16
N VAL A 82 -5.60 12.89 -1.60
CA VAL A 82 -6.83 13.09 -0.80
C VAL A 82 -7.42 11.72 -0.45
N PRO A 83 -7.20 11.20 0.78
CA PRO A 83 -7.58 9.84 1.14
C PRO A 83 -9.09 9.57 1.05
N GLU A 84 -9.91 10.55 1.41
CA GLU A 84 -11.37 10.43 1.43
C GLU A 84 -11.97 10.21 0.04
N GLU A 85 -11.30 10.71 -1.01
CA GLU A 85 -11.71 10.55 -2.39
C GLU A 85 -11.21 9.23 -2.99
N TRP A 86 -9.96 8.87 -2.71
CA TRP A 86 -9.28 7.78 -3.41
C TRP A 86 -9.32 6.43 -2.69
N VAL A 87 -9.33 6.45 -1.36
CA VAL A 87 -9.26 5.24 -0.53
C VAL A 87 -10.24 5.25 0.64
N PRO A 88 -11.53 5.63 0.44
CA PRO A 88 -12.50 5.69 1.54
C PRO A 88 -12.67 4.33 2.25
N TYR A 89 -12.42 3.23 1.54
CA TYR A 89 -12.42 1.88 2.09
C TYR A 89 -11.39 1.65 3.21
N VAL A 90 -10.25 2.37 3.20
CA VAL A 90 -9.24 2.27 4.26
C VAL A 90 -9.78 2.83 5.57
N GLY A 91 -10.41 4.00 5.52
CA GLY A 91 -11.05 4.61 6.70
C GLY A 91 -12.19 3.74 7.23
N GLN A 92 -13.01 3.16 6.33
CA GLN A 92 -14.07 2.23 6.71
C GLN A 92 -13.52 0.98 7.41
N ALA A 93 -12.47 0.36 6.86
CA ALA A 93 -11.83 -0.82 7.45
C ALA A 93 -11.23 -0.51 8.83
N LEU A 94 -10.55 0.64 9.00
CA LEU A 94 -10.00 1.06 10.29
C LEU A 94 -11.11 1.24 11.35
N ASN A 95 -12.23 1.84 10.98
CA ASN A 95 -13.38 2.00 11.87
C ASN A 95 -13.99 0.65 12.29
N LEU A 96 -14.14 -0.28 11.33
CA LEU A 96 -14.63 -1.63 11.62
C LEU A 96 -13.65 -2.40 12.52
N LEU A 97 -12.35 -2.37 12.23
CA LEU A 97 -11.33 -2.98 13.08
C LEU A 97 -11.38 -2.43 14.51
N ARG A 98 -11.53 -1.12 14.67
CA ARG A 98 -11.67 -0.49 15.98
C ARG A 98 -12.88 -1.01 16.74
N GLY A 99 -14.00 -1.22 16.06
CA GLY A 99 -15.23 -1.80 16.62
C GLY A 99 -15.07 -3.27 17.03
N GLU A 100 -14.38 -4.06 16.21
CA GLU A 100 -14.14 -5.50 16.44
C GLU A 100 -13.22 -5.74 17.64
N VAL A 101 -12.13 -4.98 17.75
CA VAL A 101 -11.13 -5.17 18.82
C VAL A 101 -11.37 -4.30 20.06
N LYS A 102 -12.36 -3.40 20.02
CA LYS A 102 -12.83 -2.55 21.14
C LYS A 102 -11.73 -1.83 21.92
N ASN A 103 -11.36 -2.28 23.11
CA ASN A 103 -10.22 -1.76 23.88
C ASN A 103 -9.26 -2.91 24.27
N GLU A 104 -9.40 -4.07 23.64
CA GLU A 104 -8.59 -5.26 23.92
C GLU A 104 -7.27 -5.26 23.15
N ALA A 105 -7.16 -4.47 22.08
CA ALA A 105 -5.93 -4.29 21.31
C ALA A 105 -5.85 -2.88 20.68
N ALA A 106 -4.64 -2.43 20.36
CA ALA A 106 -4.43 -1.25 19.52
C ALA A 106 -4.76 -1.56 18.06
N VAL A 107 -5.33 -0.58 17.33
CA VAL A 107 -5.45 -0.65 15.87
C VAL A 107 -4.29 0.13 15.28
N LEU A 108 -3.45 -0.55 14.50
CA LEU A 108 -2.26 0.03 13.88
C LEU A 108 -2.58 0.33 12.42
N GLY A 109 -2.63 1.62 12.08
CA GLY A 109 -2.50 2.05 10.68
C GLY A 109 -1.07 1.79 10.18
N PHE A 110 -0.87 1.87 8.87
CA PHE A 110 0.47 1.84 8.30
C PHE A 110 0.50 2.66 7.00
N VAL A 111 1.68 3.16 6.67
CA VAL A 111 1.92 3.96 5.45
C VAL A 111 3.34 3.70 4.94
N GLY A 112 3.56 3.93 3.64
CA GLY A 112 4.90 3.93 3.06
C GLY A 112 5.67 5.20 3.40
N ALA A 113 6.94 5.06 3.75
CA ALA A 113 7.83 6.22 3.96
C ALA A 113 8.14 6.90 2.61
N PRO A 114 8.35 8.25 2.59
CA PRO A 114 8.57 8.99 1.34
C PRO A 114 9.67 8.41 0.45
N PHE A 115 10.84 8.11 1.01
CA PHE A 115 11.97 7.57 0.23
C PHE A 115 11.68 6.17 -0.33
N THR A 116 10.94 5.34 0.40
CA THR A 116 10.53 4.01 -0.07
C THR A 116 9.55 4.12 -1.22
N LEU A 117 8.54 4.99 -1.11
CA LEU A 117 7.58 5.25 -2.20
C LEU A 117 8.28 5.83 -3.43
N ALA A 118 9.15 6.82 -3.25
CA ALA A 118 9.98 7.38 -4.31
C ALA A 118 10.85 6.30 -4.98
N SER A 119 11.39 5.36 -4.20
CA SER A 119 12.15 4.23 -4.76
C SER A 119 11.32 3.37 -5.70
N TYR A 120 10.05 3.08 -5.40
CA TYR A 120 9.18 2.37 -6.33
C TYR A 120 8.85 3.20 -7.57
N CYS A 121 8.43 4.46 -7.36
CA CYS A 121 8.05 5.41 -8.42
C CYS A 121 9.20 5.63 -9.40
N VAL A 122 10.42 5.77 -8.90
CA VAL A 122 11.62 5.92 -9.70
C VAL A 122 12.05 4.56 -10.23
N GLU A 123 12.27 3.51 -9.47
CA GLU A 123 12.79 2.25 -10.04
C GLU A 123 11.86 1.63 -11.11
N GLY A 124 10.56 1.87 -10.99
CA GLY A 124 9.50 1.31 -11.83
C GLY A 124 8.88 0.04 -11.27
N GLY A 125 9.19 -0.29 -10.00
CA GLY A 125 8.82 -1.53 -9.35
C GLY A 125 9.90 -1.96 -8.35
N SER A 126 9.88 -3.22 -7.94
CA SER A 126 10.87 -3.78 -7.02
C SER A 126 12.29 -3.73 -7.62
N SER A 127 13.26 -3.29 -6.83
CA SER A 127 14.67 -3.19 -7.23
C SER A 127 15.57 -3.75 -6.13
N LYS A 128 16.64 -4.47 -6.51
CA LYS A 128 17.64 -4.96 -5.55
C LYS A 128 18.75 -3.93 -5.30
N ASN A 129 19.10 -3.17 -6.34
CA ASN A 129 20.29 -2.31 -6.32
C ASN A 129 19.95 -0.84 -6.09
N PHE A 130 18.70 -0.44 -6.41
CA PHE A 130 18.21 0.94 -6.29
C PHE A 130 19.08 1.94 -7.07
N SER A 131 19.63 1.52 -8.22
CA SER A 131 20.62 2.30 -8.95
C SER A 131 20.04 3.56 -9.58
N LYS A 132 18.74 3.56 -9.94
CA LYS A 132 18.09 4.71 -10.58
C LYS A 132 17.75 5.77 -9.54
N ILE A 133 17.13 5.39 -8.42
CA ILE A 133 16.82 6.34 -7.34
C ILE A 133 18.09 6.90 -6.70
N LYS A 134 19.12 6.07 -6.49
CA LYS A 134 20.43 6.56 -6.01
C LYS A 134 21.09 7.50 -7.00
N ARG A 135 21.08 7.17 -8.30
CA ARG A 135 21.61 8.07 -9.33
C ARG A 135 20.89 9.41 -9.31
N MET A 136 19.56 9.41 -9.28
CA MET A 136 18.76 10.65 -9.19
C MET A 136 19.13 11.43 -7.93
N ALA A 137 19.17 10.79 -6.76
CA ALA A 137 19.53 11.44 -5.50
C ALA A 137 20.95 12.03 -5.50
N PHE A 138 21.91 11.42 -6.18
CA PHE A 138 23.31 11.88 -6.18
C PHE A 138 23.66 12.82 -7.33
N ALA A 139 22.98 12.72 -8.48
CA ALA A 139 23.29 13.51 -9.68
C ALA A 139 22.28 14.65 -9.93
N GLU A 140 21.04 14.51 -9.44
CA GLU A 140 19.92 15.42 -9.69
C GLU A 140 19.13 15.67 -8.37
N PRO A 141 19.77 16.19 -7.29
CA PRO A 141 19.13 16.35 -5.98
C PRO A 141 18.18 17.57 -5.85
N ALA A 142 18.19 18.47 -6.84
CA ALA A 142 17.53 19.77 -6.80
C ALA A 142 16.35 19.84 -7.77
#